data_AF-A0A2N2XFY1-F1
#
_entry.id   AF-A0A2N2XFY1-F1
#
_cell.length_a   1.000
_cell.length_b   1.000
_cell.length_c   1.000
_cell.angle_alpha   90.00
_cell.angle_beta   90.00
_cell.angle_gamma   90.00
#
_symmetry.space_group_name_H-M   'P 1'
#
loop_
_entity.id
_entity.type
_entity.pdbx_description
1 polymer ?
#
loop_
_entity_poly.entity_id
_entity_poly.type
_entity_poly.pdbx_seq_one_letter_code
_entity_poly.pdbx_strand_id
1 'polypeptide(L)'
;PTDEQGAEYLIIRGSSATYAPWADSIKNWRVRQGITTMVKTVDEVGGNTVTAIESYLNNAYNTWTTPPAACLLIGDYGTDGTVNIMSPIWNNYCVSDNIFADVDNDQMPDIVMARITANNAAQLATMASKGLNYERNPPTSAYFYSHPITALGWQTERWFQICSETVGGYFLNVQGKTPVRINEIYSGTPGSVWSTATNTSTVVNYFGPSGLNYIPSAPSTLGGWSGGNATMINNALNAGAFILQHRDHGGETGWGEPDYTNTSINGLTNTDLSFIFSINCLTGKYNWSNECFTEKFHRYTYNNVNSGALGLLGASEVSYSFVNDTYVWGVFDNMWPDFMP
;
A
#
# COMPACT_ATOMS: atom_id res chain seq x y z
N PRO A 1 -1.05 23.81 17.46
CA PRO A 1 -2.17 23.35 18.32
C PRO A 1 -1.61 22.80 19.64
N THR A 2 -2.33 23.00 20.74
CA THR A 2 -2.14 22.23 21.98
C THR A 2 -2.89 20.90 21.87
N ASP A 3 -2.62 19.94 22.75
CA ASP A 3 -3.32 18.65 22.73
C ASP A 3 -4.84 18.84 22.92
N GLU A 4 -5.27 19.74 23.79
CA GLU A 4 -6.69 20.09 23.98
C GLU A 4 -7.37 20.61 22.68
N GLN A 5 -6.63 21.35 21.84
CA GLN A 5 -7.12 21.80 20.53
C GLN A 5 -7.17 20.67 19.51
N GLY A 6 -6.20 19.75 19.56
CA GLY A 6 -6.08 18.63 18.63
C GLY A 6 -5.57 19.01 17.24
N ALA A 7 -5.60 18.04 16.33
CA ALA A 7 -5.21 18.18 14.93
C ALA A 7 -5.74 17.01 14.10
N GLU A 8 -6.14 17.28 12.86
CA GLU A 8 -6.62 16.29 11.89
C GLU A 8 -5.57 15.23 11.55
N TYR A 9 -4.28 15.61 11.57
CA TYR A 9 -3.16 14.72 11.29
C TYR A 9 -2.16 14.68 12.45
N LEU A 10 -1.95 13.48 12.99
CA LEU A 10 -0.99 13.25 14.07
C LEU A 10 0.23 12.48 13.56
N ILE A 11 1.43 13.00 13.79
CA ILE A 11 2.68 12.30 13.51
C ILE A 11 3.28 11.85 14.84
N ILE A 12 3.49 10.54 15.01
CA ILE A 12 4.24 9.97 16.14
C ILE A 12 5.58 9.47 15.61
N ARG A 13 6.70 9.89 16.19
CA ARG A 13 8.05 9.51 15.76
C ARG A 13 8.90 8.92 16.87
N GLY A 14 9.92 8.15 16.49
CA GLY A 14 11.03 7.83 17.40
C GLY A 14 11.68 9.12 17.97
N SER A 15 12.21 9.05 19.19
CA SER A 15 12.66 10.23 19.94
C SER A 15 13.93 10.89 19.42
N SER A 16 14.72 10.20 18.57
CA SER A 16 15.96 10.71 18.01
C SER A 16 15.81 12.09 17.36
N ALA A 17 16.73 13.01 17.70
CA ALA A 17 16.75 14.36 17.14
C ALA A 17 16.96 14.38 15.62
N THR A 18 17.53 13.32 15.02
CA THR A 18 17.73 13.23 13.57
C THR A 18 16.44 12.99 12.79
N TYR A 19 15.35 12.56 13.47
CA TYR A 19 14.05 12.33 12.85
C TYR A 19 13.17 13.59 12.84
N ALA A 20 13.41 14.52 13.78
CA ALA A 20 12.61 15.73 13.95
C ALA A 20 12.53 16.60 12.67
N PRO A 21 13.63 16.89 11.94
CA PRO A 21 13.57 17.74 10.76
C PRO A 21 12.65 17.22 9.65
N TRP A 22 12.57 15.90 9.48
CA TRP A 22 11.70 15.27 8.48
C TRP A 22 10.24 15.26 8.93
N ALA A 23 9.97 14.95 10.20
CA ALA A 23 8.62 15.06 10.76
C ALA A 23 8.08 16.51 10.67
N ASP A 24 8.91 17.50 10.99
CA ASP A 24 8.57 18.92 10.87
C ASP A 24 8.37 19.33 9.40
N SER A 25 9.15 18.79 8.47
CA SER A 25 8.99 19.06 7.04
C SER A 25 7.66 18.53 6.49
N ILE A 26 7.24 17.33 6.94
CA ILE A 26 5.93 16.75 6.61
C ILE A 26 4.82 17.60 7.22
N LYS A 27 4.90 17.91 8.51
CA LYS A 27 3.94 18.78 9.22
C LYS A 27 3.77 20.13 8.51
N ASN A 28 4.87 20.82 8.22
CA ASN A 28 4.83 22.13 7.57
C ASN A 28 4.21 22.06 6.18
N TRP A 29 4.38 20.95 5.46
CA TRP A 29 3.75 20.75 4.16
C TRP A 29 2.24 20.51 4.30
N ARG A 30 1.81 19.66 5.24
CA ARG A 30 0.39 19.39 5.52
C ARG A 30 -0.35 20.65 5.97
N VAL A 31 0.27 21.46 6.84
CA VAL A 31 -0.29 22.76 7.26
C VAL A 31 -0.46 23.71 6.07
N ARG A 32 0.45 23.73 5.09
CA ARG A 32 0.27 24.53 3.85
C ARG A 32 -0.88 24.04 2.98
N GLN A 33 -1.22 22.75 3.06
CA GLN A 33 -2.38 22.15 2.39
C GLN A 33 -3.68 22.37 3.19
N GLY A 34 -3.63 23.06 4.33
CA GLY A 34 -4.80 23.32 5.17
C GLY A 34 -5.10 22.22 6.19
N ILE A 35 -4.26 21.20 6.32
CA ILE A 35 -4.46 20.08 7.27
C ILE A 35 -3.76 20.44 8.58
N THR A 36 -4.54 20.58 9.65
CA THR A 36 -3.96 20.80 10.98
C THR A 36 -3.11 19.60 11.37
N THR A 37 -1.85 19.83 11.77
CA THR A 37 -0.91 18.73 12.03
C THR A 37 -0.12 18.92 13.33
N MET A 38 0.00 17.86 14.11
CA MET A 38 0.86 17.78 15.30
C MET A 38 1.93 16.71 15.14
N VAL A 39 3.07 16.91 15.82
CA VAL A 39 4.17 15.95 15.89
C VAL A 39 4.42 15.66 17.36
N LYS A 40 4.55 14.37 17.70
CA LYS A 40 4.89 13.87 19.03
C LYS A 40 6.00 12.84 18.92
N THR A 41 6.88 12.79 19.90
CA THR A 41 7.78 11.64 20.09
C THR A 41 7.06 10.52 20.83
N VAL A 42 7.60 9.31 20.73
CA VAL A 42 7.17 8.19 21.58
C VAL A 42 7.24 8.54 23.08
N ASP A 43 8.19 9.38 23.52
CA ASP A 43 8.29 9.80 24.92
C ASP A 43 7.16 10.76 25.32
N GLU A 44 6.75 11.66 24.42
CA GLU A 44 5.64 12.59 24.65
C GLU A 44 4.27 11.89 24.69
N VAL A 45 4.14 10.71 24.08
CA VAL A 45 2.92 9.88 24.15
C VAL A 45 2.95 8.85 25.29
N GLY A 46 3.96 8.89 26.16
CA GLY A 46 4.05 8.03 27.36
C GLY A 46 4.98 6.81 27.22
N GLY A 47 5.68 6.67 26.11
CA GLY A 47 6.74 5.68 25.87
C GLY A 47 6.53 4.84 24.61
N ASN A 48 7.60 4.17 24.15
CA ASN A 48 7.55 3.22 23.03
C ASN A 48 6.97 1.86 23.45
N THR A 49 5.70 1.83 23.83
CA THR A 49 4.96 0.61 24.15
C THR A 49 3.60 0.63 23.48
N VAL A 50 3.06 -0.55 23.18
CA VAL A 50 1.72 -0.70 22.59
C VAL A 50 0.68 0.03 23.44
N THR A 51 0.65 -0.25 24.75
CA THR A 51 -0.32 0.36 25.67
C THR A 51 -0.23 1.88 25.74
N ALA A 52 0.97 2.46 25.74
CA ALA A 52 1.13 3.92 25.80
C ALA A 52 0.62 4.59 24.52
N ILE A 53 1.03 4.07 23.36
CA ILE A 53 0.63 4.61 22.05
C ILE A 53 -0.89 4.48 21.85
N GLU A 54 -1.46 3.31 22.14
CA GLU A 54 -2.90 3.05 22.07
C GLU A 54 -3.69 3.96 23.02
N SER A 55 -3.26 4.09 24.27
CA SER A 55 -3.91 4.97 25.24
C SER A 55 -3.89 6.43 24.80
N TYR A 56 -2.79 6.88 24.19
CA TYR A 56 -2.67 8.24 23.66
C TYR A 56 -3.61 8.47 22.47
N LEU A 57 -3.65 7.54 21.51
CA LEU A 57 -4.54 7.64 20.34
C LEU A 57 -6.01 7.60 20.75
N ASN A 58 -6.39 6.69 21.66
CA ASN A 58 -7.74 6.63 22.22
C ASN A 58 -8.11 7.93 22.94
N ASN A 59 -7.20 8.49 23.74
CA ASN A 59 -7.43 9.78 24.39
C ASN A 59 -7.59 10.92 23.37
N ALA A 60 -6.72 10.96 22.35
CA ALA A 60 -6.76 11.98 21.31
C ALA A 60 -8.09 11.97 20.56
N TYR A 61 -8.55 10.79 20.12
CA TYR A 61 -9.82 10.66 19.42
C TYR A 61 -11.02 11.04 20.30
N ASN A 62 -11.04 10.60 21.56
CA ASN A 62 -12.20 10.78 22.43
C ASN A 62 -12.29 12.16 23.10
N THR A 63 -11.19 12.91 23.21
CA THR A 63 -11.15 14.12 24.05
C THR A 63 -10.67 15.38 23.37
N TRP A 64 -9.99 15.29 22.21
CA TRP A 64 -9.56 16.50 21.51
C TRP A 64 -10.73 17.22 20.87
N THR A 65 -10.64 18.56 20.83
CA THR A 65 -11.63 19.36 20.09
C THR A 65 -11.64 18.98 18.61
N THR A 66 -10.46 18.74 18.03
CA THR A 66 -10.29 18.19 16.68
C THR A 66 -9.64 16.81 16.79
N PRO A 67 -10.41 15.71 16.73
CA PRO A 67 -9.86 14.36 16.76
C PRO A 67 -9.01 14.09 15.49
N PRO A 68 -7.95 13.28 15.60
CA PRO A 68 -7.14 12.91 14.43
C PRO A 68 -7.95 12.03 13.47
N ALA A 69 -8.01 12.43 12.20
CA ALA A 69 -8.53 11.60 11.12
C ALA A 69 -7.45 10.64 10.57
N ALA A 70 -6.18 10.98 10.75
CA ALA A 70 -5.06 10.14 10.33
C ALA A 70 -3.87 10.23 11.30
N CYS A 71 -3.12 9.14 11.41
CA CYS A 71 -1.87 9.07 12.14
C CYS A 71 -0.74 8.47 11.29
N LEU A 72 0.42 9.14 11.29
CA LEU A 72 1.65 8.63 10.69
C LEU A 72 2.66 8.27 11.78
N LEU A 73 3.09 7.01 11.76
CA LEU A 73 4.20 6.51 12.56
C LEU A 73 5.52 6.68 11.78
N ILE A 74 6.53 7.29 12.40
CA ILE A 74 7.86 7.48 11.82
C ILE A 74 8.89 6.70 12.65
N GLY A 75 9.22 5.51 12.15
CA GLY A 75 10.13 4.56 12.75
C GLY A 75 9.78 3.15 12.29
N ASP A 76 10.78 2.30 12.13
CA ASP A 76 10.53 0.88 11.86
C ASP A 76 10.00 0.16 13.12
N TYR A 77 9.52 -1.07 13.00
CA TYR A 77 9.08 -1.85 14.16
C TYR A 77 10.27 -2.25 15.04
N GLY A 78 10.14 -2.04 16.35
CA GLY A 78 11.19 -2.37 17.30
C GLY A 78 11.04 -1.67 18.63
N THR A 79 11.82 -2.16 19.61
CA THR A 79 11.76 -1.70 21.01
C THR A 79 12.62 -0.47 21.29
N ASP A 80 13.59 -0.14 20.43
CA ASP A 80 14.40 1.06 20.56
C ASP A 80 13.58 2.30 20.20
N GLY A 81 12.96 2.94 21.20
CA GLY A 81 12.14 4.13 21.03
C GLY A 81 12.87 5.35 20.44
N THR A 82 14.20 5.30 20.29
CA THR A 82 14.92 6.39 19.62
C THR A 82 14.67 6.42 18.12
N VAL A 83 14.51 5.25 17.48
CA VAL A 83 14.38 5.12 16.01
C VAL A 83 13.24 4.20 15.57
N ASN A 84 12.73 3.35 16.47
CA ASN A 84 11.66 2.40 16.20
C ASN A 84 10.37 2.76 16.96
N ILE A 85 9.25 2.18 16.50
CA ILE A 85 7.93 2.32 17.12
C ILE A 85 7.26 0.93 17.18
N MET A 86 6.85 0.51 18.37
CA MET A 86 6.12 -0.74 18.61
C MET A 86 4.70 -0.70 18.02
N SER A 87 4.17 -1.88 17.68
CA SER A 87 2.80 -2.08 17.18
C SER A 87 2.12 -3.25 17.90
N PRO A 88 0.77 -3.27 17.96
CA PRO A 88 0.03 -4.40 18.50
C PRO A 88 0.22 -5.65 17.64
N ILE A 89 0.12 -6.81 18.27
CA ILE A 89 0.16 -8.11 17.61
C ILE A 89 -1.17 -8.83 17.86
N TRP A 90 -1.96 -9.01 16.81
CA TRP A 90 -3.18 -9.78 16.86
C TRP A 90 -2.88 -11.28 16.88
N ASN A 91 -3.54 -11.98 17.79
CA ASN A 91 -3.46 -13.44 17.96
C ASN A 91 -2.02 -13.99 18.01
N ASN A 92 -1.09 -13.21 18.59
CA ASN A 92 0.33 -13.55 18.75
C ASN A 92 1.14 -13.75 17.45
N TYR A 93 0.60 -13.42 16.27
CA TYR A 93 1.36 -13.56 15.02
C TYR A 93 1.28 -12.33 14.11
N CYS A 94 0.16 -11.61 14.08
CA CYS A 94 -0.08 -10.55 13.10
C CYS A 94 0.19 -9.17 13.67
N VAL A 95 1.34 -8.59 13.34
CA VAL A 95 1.62 -7.19 13.67
C VAL A 95 0.74 -6.27 12.81
N SER A 96 0.10 -5.25 13.42
CA SER A 96 -0.73 -4.32 12.65
C SER A 96 -0.90 -2.98 13.35
N ASP A 97 -0.49 -1.91 12.69
CA ASP A 97 -0.74 -0.54 13.14
C ASP A 97 -2.25 -0.21 13.11
N ASN A 98 -3.04 -0.89 12.27
CA ASN A 98 -4.48 -0.67 12.15
C ASN A 98 -5.25 -1.01 13.43
N ILE A 99 -4.66 -1.82 14.32
CA ILE A 99 -5.26 -2.14 15.62
C ILE A 99 -5.24 -0.91 16.54
N PHE A 100 -4.27 0.00 16.39
CA PHE A 100 -4.28 1.26 17.13
C PHE A 100 -5.43 2.20 16.73
N ALA A 101 -6.04 1.98 15.56
CA ALA A 101 -7.09 2.83 15.03
C ALA A 101 -8.50 2.39 15.43
N ASP A 102 -8.66 1.20 16.00
CA ASP A 102 -9.93 0.72 16.55
C ASP A 102 -10.07 1.30 17.96
N VAL A 103 -10.62 2.51 18.06
CA VAL A 103 -10.65 3.27 19.32
C VAL A 103 -11.96 3.09 20.10
N ASP A 104 -12.98 2.49 19.47
CA ASP A 104 -14.27 2.17 20.07
C ASP A 104 -14.55 0.64 20.22
N ASN A 105 -13.60 -0.19 19.77
CA ASN A 105 -13.62 -1.66 19.87
C ASN A 105 -14.74 -2.32 19.03
N ASP A 106 -15.06 -1.74 17.88
CA ASP A 106 -15.97 -2.32 16.88
C ASP A 106 -15.28 -3.14 15.78
N GLN A 107 -13.93 -3.24 15.85
CA GLN A 107 -13.06 -3.94 14.89
C GLN A 107 -12.86 -3.20 13.56
N MET A 108 -13.23 -1.93 13.47
CA MET A 108 -13.00 -1.05 12.32
C MET A 108 -12.04 0.08 12.70
N PRO A 109 -11.20 0.57 11.76
CA PRO A 109 -10.34 1.70 12.03
C PRO A 109 -11.12 3.03 11.96
N ASP A 110 -11.09 3.78 13.06
CA ASP A 110 -11.56 5.17 13.13
C ASP A 110 -10.53 6.19 12.64
N ILE A 111 -9.25 5.81 12.68
CA ILE A 111 -8.10 6.65 12.31
C ILE A 111 -7.36 5.99 11.15
N VAL A 112 -7.08 6.74 10.08
CA VAL A 112 -6.25 6.22 8.98
C VAL A 112 -4.79 6.10 9.43
N MET A 113 -4.26 4.88 9.47
CA MET A 113 -2.88 4.61 9.89
C MET A 113 -1.93 4.50 8.71
N ALA A 114 -0.74 5.08 8.85
CA ALA A 114 0.38 4.88 7.93
C ALA A 114 1.71 4.83 8.70
N ARG A 115 2.74 4.24 8.07
CA ARG A 115 4.09 4.15 8.64
C ARG A 115 5.17 4.46 7.61
N ILE A 116 6.17 5.22 8.04
CA ILE A 116 7.50 5.27 7.40
C ILE A 116 8.43 4.35 8.21
N THR A 117 8.76 3.18 7.65
CA THR A 117 9.57 2.12 8.29
C THR A 117 11.06 2.43 8.23
N ALA A 118 11.50 3.50 8.91
CA ALA A 118 12.90 3.93 8.92
C ALA A 118 13.65 3.38 10.13
N ASN A 119 14.76 2.67 9.91
CA ASN A 119 15.70 2.25 10.95
C ASN A 119 16.79 3.29 11.24
N ASN A 120 16.95 4.30 10.39
CA ASN A 120 17.91 5.37 10.58
C ASN A 120 17.53 6.63 9.78
N ALA A 121 18.27 7.71 10.04
CA ALA A 121 18.02 9.02 9.44
C ALA A 121 18.16 9.04 7.90
N ALA A 122 19.03 8.21 7.32
CA ALA A 122 19.21 8.15 5.87
C ALA A 122 18.00 7.49 5.19
N GLN A 123 17.51 6.38 5.75
CA GLN A 123 16.28 5.74 5.29
C GLN A 123 15.05 6.67 5.42
N LEU A 124 14.94 7.37 6.55
CA LEU A 124 13.89 8.36 6.76
C LEU A 124 13.96 9.49 5.71
N ALA A 125 15.16 10.01 5.45
CA ALA A 125 15.37 11.03 4.44
C ALA A 125 14.89 10.59 3.06
N THR A 126 15.25 9.38 2.64
CA THR A 126 14.78 8.79 1.38
C THR A 126 13.25 8.74 1.34
N MET A 127 12.62 8.08 2.31
CA MET A 127 11.16 7.85 2.27
C MET A 127 10.34 9.13 2.44
N ALA A 128 10.73 10.02 3.37
CA ALA A 128 10.04 11.29 3.55
C ALA A 128 10.18 12.20 2.32
N SER A 129 11.37 12.22 1.69
CA SER A 129 11.58 13.03 0.49
C SER A 129 10.80 12.51 -0.72
N LYS A 130 10.50 11.20 -0.82
CA LYS A 130 9.66 10.65 -1.89
C LYS A 130 8.28 11.31 -1.91
N GLY A 131 7.55 11.26 -0.79
CA GLY A 131 6.24 11.89 -0.67
C GLY A 131 6.28 13.41 -0.84
N LEU A 132 7.22 14.09 -0.15
CA LEU A 132 7.34 15.54 -0.21
C LEU A 132 7.69 16.04 -1.62
N ASN A 133 8.62 15.37 -2.32
CA ASN A 133 9.01 15.77 -3.67
C ASN A 133 7.89 15.48 -4.66
N TYR A 134 7.22 14.33 -4.55
CA TYR A 134 6.10 13.97 -5.42
C TYR A 134 4.95 14.96 -5.29
N GLU A 135 4.57 15.37 -4.09
CA GLU A 135 3.46 16.31 -3.92
C GLU A 135 3.81 17.75 -4.30
N ARG A 136 5.09 18.14 -4.18
CA ARG A 136 5.55 19.49 -4.56
C ARG A 136 5.85 19.60 -6.05
N ASN A 137 6.28 18.50 -6.67
CA ASN A 137 6.69 18.39 -8.06
C ASN A 137 6.17 17.06 -8.62
N PRO A 138 4.84 16.92 -8.82
CA PRO A 138 4.27 15.69 -9.32
C PRO A 138 4.77 15.38 -10.73
N PRO A 139 4.79 14.09 -11.13
CA PRO A 139 5.03 13.71 -12.52
C PRO A 139 4.14 14.54 -13.46
N THR A 140 4.71 15.04 -14.55
CA THR A 140 3.98 15.87 -15.53
C THR A 140 3.71 15.13 -16.83
N SER A 141 4.32 13.95 -17.00
CA SER A 141 4.11 13.11 -18.17
C SER A 141 2.68 12.58 -18.20
N ALA A 142 1.95 12.84 -19.30
CA ALA A 142 0.63 12.25 -19.50
C ALA A 142 0.69 10.71 -19.53
N TYR A 143 1.80 10.15 -20.04
CA TYR A 143 2.02 8.70 -20.10
C TYR A 143 1.92 8.07 -18.71
N PHE A 144 2.50 8.71 -17.69
CA PHE A 144 2.51 8.22 -16.31
C PHE A 144 1.08 8.01 -15.76
N TYR A 145 0.15 8.89 -16.10
CA TYR A 145 -1.25 8.81 -15.64
C TYR A 145 -2.17 7.96 -16.52
N SER A 146 -1.75 7.64 -17.74
CA SER A 146 -2.56 6.88 -18.70
C SER A 146 -2.22 5.40 -18.76
N HIS A 147 -1.13 4.94 -18.13
CA HIS A 147 -0.67 3.54 -18.21
C HIS A 147 -0.57 2.87 -16.83
N PRO A 148 -1.69 2.63 -16.11
CA PRO A 148 -1.65 1.88 -14.86
C PRO A 148 -1.17 0.45 -15.10
N ILE A 149 -0.45 -0.14 -14.16
CA ILE A 149 0.05 -1.52 -14.28
C ILE A 149 -0.86 -2.45 -13.47
N THR A 150 -1.27 -3.56 -14.09
CA THR A 150 -1.88 -4.70 -13.38
C THR A 150 -1.03 -5.93 -13.63
N ALA A 151 -0.67 -6.63 -12.56
CA ALA A 151 0.13 -7.84 -12.63
C ALA A 151 -0.48 -8.93 -11.75
N LEU A 152 -0.54 -10.16 -12.25
CA LEU A 152 -1.19 -11.26 -11.54
C LEU A 152 -0.61 -12.62 -11.87
N GLY A 153 -0.73 -13.52 -10.89
CA GLY A 153 -0.56 -14.95 -11.05
C GLY A 153 -1.89 -15.63 -11.34
N TRP A 154 -2.03 -16.29 -12.48
CA TRP A 154 -3.23 -17.06 -12.78
C TRP A 154 -3.24 -18.35 -11.95
N GLN A 155 -4.30 -18.55 -11.18
CA GLN A 155 -4.59 -19.81 -10.50
C GLN A 155 -6.08 -20.11 -10.64
N THR A 156 -6.42 -21.19 -11.36
CA THR A 156 -7.81 -21.48 -11.77
C THR A 156 -8.79 -21.55 -10.58
N GLU A 157 -8.36 -21.98 -9.41
CA GLU A 157 -9.17 -22.06 -8.20
C GLU A 157 -9.21 -20.77 -7.35
N ARG A 158 -8.53 -19.70 -7.78
CA ARG A 158 -8.48 -18.40 -7.08
C ARG A 158 -9.20 -17.31 -7.85
N TRP A 159 -9.25 -16.10 -7.30
CA TRP A 159 -9.76 -14.90 -7.95
C TRP A 159 -8.67 -13.88 -8.28
N PHE A 160 -7.38 -14.25 -8.27
CA PHE A 160 -6.27 -13.33 -8.57
C PHE A 160 -6.45 -12.64 -9.93
N GLN A 161 -6.79 -13.44 -10.93
CA GLN A 161 -7.14 -13.03 -12.28
C GLN A 161 -8.37 -12.13 -12.32
N ILE A 162 -9.41 -12.41 -11.54
CA ILE A 162 -10.62 -11.57 -11.54
C ILE A 162 -10.32 -10.24 -10.84
N CYS A 163 -9.62 -10.29 -9.71
CA CYS A 163 -9.24 -9.15 -8.91
C CYS A 163 -8.52 -8.08 -9.75
N SER A 164 -7.40 -8.46 -10.38
CA SER A 164 -6.57 -7.52 -11.11
C SER A 164 -7.16 -7.12 -12.46
N GLU A 165 -7.88 -8.02 -13.14
CA GLU A 165 -8.52 -7.69 -14.42
C GLU A 165 -9.77 -6.83 -14.24
N THR A 166 -10.46 -6.90 -13.10
CA THR A 166 -11.51 -5.93 -12.74
C THR A 166 -10.91 -4.53 -12.57
N VAL A 167 -9.77 -4.39 -11.88
CA VAL A 167 -9.06 -3.12 -11.72
C VAL A 167 -8.59 -2.57 -13.08
N GLY A 168 -7.94 -3.41 -13.89
CA GLY A 168 -7.51 -3.04 -15.23
C GLY A 168 -8.68 -2.66 -16.14
N GLY A 169 -9.75 -3.46 -16.10
CA GLY A 169 -10.98 -3.24 -16.84
C GLY A 169 -11.68 -1.94 -16.50
N TYR A 170 -11.76 -1.59 -15.20
CA TYR A 170 -12.25 -0.28 -14.77
C TYR A 170 -11.42 0.86 -15.35
N PHE A 171 -10.09 0.77 -15.22
CA PHE A 171 -9.22 1.81 -15.75
C PHE A 171 -9.35 1.97 -17.27
N LEU A 172 -9.52 0.88 -17.99
CA LEU A 172 -9.72 0.89 -19.44
C LEU A 172 -11.09 1.45 -19.82
N ASN A 173 -12.16 0.89 -19.27
CA ASN A 173 -13.53 1.08 -19.76
C ASN A 173 -14.23 2.29 -19.15
N VAL A 174 -13.84 2.71 -17.94
CA VAL A 174 -14.43 3.86 -17.23
C VAL A 174 -13.49 5.05 -17.26
N GLN A 175 -12.22 4.85 -16.90
CA GLN A 175 -11.26 5.95 -16.76
C GLN A 175 -10.51 6.29 -18.07
N GLY A 176 -10.77 5.56 -19.17
CA GLY A 176 -10.18 5.82 -20.49
C GLY A 176 -8.66 5.66 -20.54
N LYS A 177 -8.09 4.80 -19.70
CA LYS A 177 -6.66 4.53 -19.61
C LYS A 177 -6.25 3.34 -20.47
N THR A 178 -4.95 3.06 -20.54
CA THR A 178 -4.36 1.93 -21.27
C THR A 178 -3.55 1.07 -20.31
N PRO A 179 -4.20 0.15 -19.56
CA PRO A 179 -3.50 -0.69 -18.59
C PRO A 179 -2.39 -1.55 -19.21
N VAL A 180 -1.24 -1.61 -18.55
CA VAL A 180 -0.14 -2.52 -18.89
C VAL A 180 -0.35 -3.81 -18.11
N ARG A 181 -0.87 -4.84 -18.78
CA ARG A 181 -1.14 -6.16 -18.21
C ARG A 181 0.12 -7.03 -18.22
N ILE A 182 0.57 -7.50 -17.06
CA ILE A 182 1.77 -8.33 -16.91
C ILE A 182 1.42 -9.57 -16.09
N ASN A 183 1.03 -10.63 -16.78
CA ASN A 183 0.45 -11.81 -16.13
C ASN A 183 1.34 -13.05 -16.35
N GLU A 184 1.37 -13.94 -15.37
CA GLU A 184 2.01 -15.26 -15.48
C GLU A 184 1.09 -16.35 -14.92
N ILE A 185 1.21 -17.59 -15.41
CA ILE A 185 0.42 -18.72 -14.93
C ILE A 185 1.16 -19.42 -13.80
N TYR A 186 0.64 -19.31 -12.58
CA TYR A 186 1.07 -20.14 -11.46
C TYR A 186 0.58 -21.58 -11.66
N SER A 187 -0.73 -21.76 -11.86
CA SER A 187 -1.31 -23.08 -12.13
C SER A 187 -2.67 -23.03 -12.81
N GLY A 188 -3.04 -24.14 -13.47
CA GLY A 188 -4.30 -24.27 -14.18
C GLY A 188 -4.22 -23.76 -15.61
N THR A 189 -5.36 -23.43 -16.19
CA THR A 189 -5.45 -23.07 -17.62
C THR A 189 -6.48 -21.96 -17.83
N PRO A 190 -6.06 -20.76 -18.24
CA PRO A 190 -6.97 -19.74 -18.73
C PRO A 190 -7.78 -20.28 -19.92
N GLY A 191 -9.08 -20.06 -19.91
CA GLY A 191 -9.95 -20.65 -20.92
C GLY A 191 -11.33 -20.02 -20.96
N SER A 192 -12.37 -20.85 -20.89
CA SER A 192 -13.76 -20.42 -20.94
C SER A 192 -14.32 -19.95 -19.59
N VAL A 193 -13.65 -20.26 -18.49
CA VAL A 193 -14.08 -19.88 -17.14
C VAL A 193 -13.02 -19.05 -16.43
N TRP A 194 -13.47 -18.07 -15.66
CA TRP A 194 -12.60 -17.19 -14.87
C TRP A 194 -12.02 -17.87 -13.64
N SER A 195 -12.78 -18.74 -12.97
CA SER A 195 -12.34 -19.47 -11.79
C SER A 195 -13.27 -20.66 -11.50
N THR A 196 -12.76 -21.69 -10.82
CA THR A 196 -13.56 -22.80 -10.26
C THR A 196 -14.03 -22.53 -8.83
N ALA A 197 -13.65 -21.40 -8.22
CA ALA A 197 -14.07 -21.05 -6.87
C ALA A 197 -15.59 -20.84 -6.77
N THR A 198 -16.16 -21.14 -5.61
CA THR A 198 -17.55 -20.83 -5.28
C THR A 198 -17.82 -19.34 -5.45
N ASN A 199 -19.04 -18.97 -5.87
CA ASN A 199 -19.48 -17.58 -6.11
C ASN A 199 -18.80 -16.84 -7.26
N THR A 200 -17.92 -17.49 -8.04
CA THR A 200 -17.28 -16.86 -9.22
C THR A 200 -18.32 -16.28 -10.19
N SER A 201 -19.43 -16.99 -10.43
CA SER A 201 -20.50 -16.49 -11.31
C SER A 201 -21.12 -15.19 -10.81
N THR A 202 -21.27 -15.00 -9.50
CA THR A 202 -21.78 -13.75 -8.91
C THR A 202 -20.83 -12.59 -9.20
N VAL A 203 -19.54 -12.79 -8.98
CA VAL A 203 -18.51 -11.77 -9.23
C VAL A 203 -18.43 -11.43 -10.73
N VAL A 204 -18.41 -12.44 -11.60
CA VAL A 204 -18.39 -12.25 -13.06
C VAL A 204 -19.68 -11.63 -13.56
N ASN A 205 -20.85 -11.90 -12.95
CA ASN A 205 -22.09 -11.23 -13.33
C ASN A 205 -22.06 -9.73 -12.98
N TYR A 206 -21.44 -9.37 -11.86
CA TYR A 206 -21.34 -7.98 -11.43
C TYR A 206 -20.30 -7.19 -12.24
N PHE A 207 -19.07 -7.70 -12.39
CA PHE A 207 -18.01 -6.99 -13.11
C PHE A 207 -17.99 -7.28 -14.63
N GLY A 208 -18.71 -8.30 -15.08
CA GLY A 208 -18.76 -8.71 -16.47
C GLY A 208 -19.80 -7.96 -17.30
N PRO A 209 -20.08 -8.42 -18.53
CA PRO A 209 -20.95 -7.70 -19.48
C PRO A 209 -22.39 -7.50 -19.03
N SER A 210 -22.88 -8.30 -18.08
CA SER A 210 -24.22 -8.16 -17.50
C SER A 210 -24.34 -7.03 -16.48
N GLY A 211 -23.21 -6.55 -15.95
CA GLY A 211 -23.13 -5.50 -14.94
C GLY A 211 -22.24 -4.36 -15.41
N LEU A 212 -21.11 -4.15 -14.73
CA LEU A 212 -20.20 -3.02 -14.95
C LEU A 212 -19.37 -3.12 -16.24
N ASN A 213 -19.30 -4.30 -16.86
CA ASN A 213 -18.57 -4.55 -18.11
C ASN A 213 -17.08 -4.17 -18.04
N TYR A 214 -16.42 -4.45 -16.92
CA TYR A 214 -14.97 -4.27 -16.74
C TYR A 214 -14.19 -5.45 -17.31
N ILE A 215 -14.70 -6.67 -17.13
CA ILE A 215 -14.11 -7.90 -17.67
C ILE A 215 -15.06 -8.54 -18.69
N PRO A 216 -14.55 -9.29 -19.70
CA PRO A 216 -15.41 -10.07 -20.58
C PRO A 216 -16.01 -11.29 -19.87
N SER A 217 -17.01 -11.91 -20.48
CA SER A 217 -17.64 -13.14 -19.95
C SER A 217 -16.67 -14.32 -19.85
N ALA A 218 -15.64 -14.36 -20.69
CA ALA A 218 -14.62 -15.39 -20.68
C ALA A 218 -13.19 -14.80 -20.83
N PRO A 219 -12.21 -15.29 -20.05
CA PRO A 219 -10.84 -14.79 -20.06
C PRO A 219 -10.09 -15.05 -21.38
N SER A 220 -10.53 -16.03 -22.18
CA SER A 220 -10.03 -16.27 -23.53
C SER A 220 -10.18 -15.07 -24.48
N THR A 221 -11.09 -14.14 -24.18
CA THR A 221 -11.30 -12.92 -24.98
C THR A 221 -10.19 -11.89 -24.77
N LEU A 222 -9.52 -11.90 -23.61
CA LEU A 222 -8.42 -10.97 -23.31
C LEU A 222 -7.06 -11.50 -23.79
N GLY A 223 -6.77 -12.78 -23.50
CA GLY A 223 -5.42 -13.32 -23.68
C GLY A 223 -4.38 -12.67 -22.76
N GLY A 224 -3.09 -12.86 -23.08
CA GLY A 224 -1.98 -12.28 -22.33
C GLY A 224 -1.87 -12.81 -20.90
N TRP A 225 -1.98 -14.14 -20.73
CA TRP A 225 -2.00 -14.79 -19.41
C TRP A 225 -0.64 -15.33 -18.95
N SER A 226 0.35 -15.37 -19.83
CA SER A 226 1.70 -15.88 -19.56
C SER A 226 2.78 -15.03 -20.20
N GLY A 227 4.02 -15.20 -19.74
CA GLY A 227 5.20 -14.48 -20.20
C GLY A 227 5.59 -13.29 -19.33
N GLY A 228 4.73 -12.91 -18.36
CA GLY A 228 5.03 -11.88 -17.37
C GLY A 228 6.28 -12.22 -16.58
N ASN A 229 7.15 -11.24 -16.39
CA ASN A 229 8.41 -11.43 -15.66
C ASN A 229 8.93 -10.11 -15.09
N ALA A 230 9.96 -10.20 -14.24
CA ALA A 230 10.55 -9.05 -13.59
C ALA A 230 11.06 -7.95 -14.54
N THR A 231 11.53 -8.31 -15.74
CA THR A 231 11.99 -7.33 -16.73
C THR A 231 10.82 -6.49 -17.25
N MET A 232 9.66 -7.12 -17.49
CA MET A 232 8.46 -6.40 -17.91
C MET A 232 7.97 -5.43 -16.82
N ILE A 233 7.99 -5.85 -15.55
CA ILE A 233 7.62 -4.99 -14.42
C ILE A 233 8.58 -3.80 -14.32
N ASN A 234 9.90 -4.04 -14.35
CA ASN A 234 10.90 -2.98 -14.32
C ASN A 234 10.73 -2.01 -15.49
N ASN A 235 10.53 -2.53 -16.71
CA ASN A 235 10.31 -1.68 -17.88
C ASN A 235 9.06 -0.81 -17.75
N ALA A 236 7.96 -1.36 -17.25
CA ALA A 236 6.71 -0.63 -17.08
C ALA A 236 6.84 0.47 -16.00
N LEU A 237 7.43 0.16 -14.84
CA LEU A 237 7.68 1.13 -13.79
C LEU A 237 8.67 2.22 -14.24
N ASN A 238 9.74 1.84 -14.94
CA ASN A 238 10.75 2.78 -15.46
C ASN A 238 10.19 3.69 -16.56
N ALA A 239 9.24 3.22 -17.37
CA ALA A 239 8.53 4.05 -18.33
C ALA A 239 7.56 5.05 -17.66
N GLY A 240 7.13 4.75 -16.43
CA GLY A 240 6.26 5.58 -15.61
C GLY A 240 4.82 5.08 -15.58
N ALA A 241 4.33 4.82 -14.36
CA ALA A 241 2.94 4.50 -14.08
C ALA A 241 2.55 5.06 -12.72
N PHE A 242 1.39 5.69 -12.58
CA PHE A 242 0.96 6.22 -11.28
C PHE A 242 0.62 5.13 -10.26
N ILE A 243 0.30 3.93 -10.73
CA ILE A 243 -0.14 2.80 -9.91
C ILE A 243 0.35 1.48 -10.50
N LEU A 244 0.74 0.57 -9.63
CA LEU A 244 0.88 -0.86 -9.93
C LEU A 244 0.03 -1.63 -8.93
N GLN A 245 -0.90 -2.45 -9.42
CA GLN A 245 -1.63 -3.40 -8.59
C GLN A 245 -1.20 -4.83 -8.92
N HIS A 246 -0.78 -5.54 -7.88
CA HIS A 246 -0.34 -6.91 -7.96
C HIS A 246 -1.23 -7.83 -7.11
N ARG A 247 -1.61 -8.99 -7.65
CA ARG A 247 -2.33 -10.03 -6.90
C ARG A 247 -1.87 -11.44 -7.28
N ASP A 248 -1.33 -12.15 -6.30
CA ASP A 248 -0.88 -13.55 -6.40
C ASP A 248 -0.47 -14.10 -5.00
N HIS A 249 0.27 -15.19 -4.90
CA HIS A 249 1.10 -15.53 -3.75
C HIS A 249 2.18 -14.48 -3.46
N GLY A 250 2.74 -14.56 -2.27
CA GLY A 250 3.84 -13.71 -1.85
C GLY A 250 4.60 -14.30 -0.68
N GLY A 251 5.77 -13.73 -0.44
CA GLY A 251 6.57 -13.97 0.75
C GLY A 251 7.18 -12.66 1.23
N GLU A 252 8.00 -12.74 2.28
CA GLU A 252 8.64 -11.58 2.89
C GLU A 252 9.54 -10.82 1.91
N THR A 253 9.97 -11.43 0.80
CA THR A 253 10.95 -10.84 -0.14
C THR A 253 10.43 -10.69 -1.57
N GLY A 254 9.15 -10.94 -1.85
CA GLY A 254 8.63 -10.80 -3.21
C GLY A 254 7.27 -11.43 -3.50
N TRP A 255 6.91 -11.36 -4.77
CA TRP A 255 5.75 -11.98 -5.40
C TRP A 255 6.09 -13.31 -6.07
N GLY A 256 5.12 -14.23 -6.17
CA GLY A 256 5.29 -15.51 -6.88
C GLY A 256 5.21 -15.34 -8.40
N GLU A 257 4.07 -14.89 -8.90
CA GLU A 257 3.78 -14.75 -10.33
C GLU A 257 3.18 -13.37 -10.68
N PRO A 258 3.72 -12.70 -11.71
CA PRO A 258 5.06 -12.92 -12.22
C PRO A 258 6.12 -12.73 -11.12
N ASP A 259 7.15 -13.59 -11.07
CA ASP A 259 8.18 -13.52 -10.04
C ASP A 259 8.86 -12.15 -10.03
N TYR A 260 8.84 -11.53 -8.86
CA TYR A 260 9.43 -10.22 -8.63
C TYR A 260 9.85 -10.06 -7.17
N THR A 261 11.14 -9.90 -6.94
CA THR A 261 11.73 -9.98 -5.59
C THR A 261 12.51 -8.72 -5.23
N ASN A 262 13.02 -8.68 -3.99
CA ASN A 262 13.98 -7.66 -3.54
C ASN A 262 15.17 -7.49 -4.49
N THR A 263 15.58 -8.56 -5.18
CA THR A 263 16.66 -8.50 -6.19
C THR A 263 16.20 -7.80 -7.46
N SER A 264 14.96 -8.05 -7.91
CA SER A 264 14.36 -7.43 -9.09
C SER A 264 14.27 -5.90 -8.96
N ILE A 265 13.97 -5.40 -7.75
CA ILE A 265 13.92 -3.96 -7.41
C ILE A 265 15.24 -3.25 -7.72
N ASN A 266 16.39 -3.95 -7.65
CA ASN A 266 17.67 -3.34 -7.97
C ASN A 266 17.80 -2.91 -9.45
N GLY A 267 16.90 -3.36 -10.33
CA GLY A 267 16.82 -2.94 -11.72
C GLY A 267 15.92 -1.72 -11.98
N LEU A 268 15.32 -1.14 -10.94
CA LEU A 268 14.50 0.06 -11.08
C LEU A 268 15.36 1.31 -11.29
N THR A 269 14.87 2.17 -12.18
CA THR A 269 15.46 3.45 -12.54
C THR A 269 14.39 4.56 -12.60
N ASN A 270 13.13 4.23 -12.27
CA ASN A 270 12.00 5.15 -12.28
C ASN A 270 12.25 6.30 -11.30
N THR A 271 11.98 7.52 -11.72
CA THR A 271 12.05 8.73 -10.87
C THR A 271 10.66 9.35 -10.68
N ASP A 272 9.75 9.09 -11.61
CA ASP A 272 8.31 9.18 -11.37
C ASP A 272 7.87 7.95 -10.56
N LEU A 273 7.46 8.17 -9.32
CA LEU A 273 7.22 7.11 -8.34
C LEU A 273 5.77 6.61 -8.37
N SER A 274 5.60 5.30 -8.46
CA SER A 274 4.28 4.65 -8.46
C SER A 274 3.80 4.35 -7.04
N PHE A 275 2.48 4.39 -6.82
CA PHE A 275 1.88 3.73 -5.67
C PHE A 275 1.75 2.23 -5.95
N ILE A 276 2.17 1.38 -5.01
CA ILE A 276 2.23 -0.08 -5.20
C ILE A 276 1.22 -0.80 -4.30
N PHE A 277 0.26 -1.47 -4.90
CA PHE A 277 -0.65 -2.40 -4.22
C PHE A 277 -0.05 -3.80 -4.29
N SER A 278 0.76 -4.14 -3.28
CA SER A 278 1.35 -5.47 -3.08
C SER A 278 0.43 -6.31 -2.21
N ILE A 279 -0.77 -6.62 -2.71
CA ILE A 279 -1.76 -7.38 -1.95
C ILE A 279 -1.41 -8.86 -2.08
N ASN A 280 -0.36 -9.26 -1.36
CA ASN A 280 0.26 -10.57 -1.41
C ASN A 280 0.73 -10.92 0.01
N CYS A 281 0.70 -12.21 0.36
CA CYS A 281 1.14 -12.71 1.68
C CYS A 281 2.50 -12.13 2.08
N LEU A 282 2.63 -11.70 3.34
CA LEU A 282 3.90 -11.37 4.02
C LEU A 282 4.73 -10.23 3.40
N THR A 283 4.34 -9.67 2.27
CA THR A 283 5.13 -8.64 1.57
C THR A 283 5.34 -7.37 2.39
N GLY A 284 4.44 -7.09 3.34
CA GLY A 284 4.51 -5.99 4.29
C GLY A 284 4.84 -6.42 5.72
N LYS A 285 5.49 -7.57 5.94
CA LYS A 285 5.87 -8.08 7.27
C LYS A 285 6.98 -7.23 7.90
N TYR A 286 6.66 -6.00 8.27
CA TYR A 286 7.61 -5.01 8.80
C TYR A 286 8.15 -5.35 10.20
N ASN A 287 7.62 -6.38 10.87
CA ASN A 287 8.23 -6.94 12.09
C ASN A 287 9.20 -8.11 11.82
N TRP A 288 9.48 -8.41 10.55
CA TRP A 288 10.46 -9.44 10.19
C TRP A 288 11.87 -9.01 10.59
N SER A 289 12.74 -9.96 10.94
CA SER A 289 14.11 -9.65 11.38
C SER A 289 15.02 -9.17 10.25
N ASN A 290 14.54 -9.19 9.01
CA ASN A 290 15.22 -8.68 7.81
C ASN A 290 14.32 -7.67 7.10
N GLU A 291 14.88 -6.96 6.13
CA GLU A 291 14.12 -6.05 5.28
C GLU A 291 13.11 -6.81 4.41
N CYS A 292 11.81 -6.57 4.65
CA CYS A 292 10.74 -7.15 3.87
C CYS A 292 10.52 -6.41 2.53
N PHE A 293 9.68 -6.96 1.68
CA PHE A 293 9.53 -6.54 0.29
C PHE A 293 9.08 -5.07 0.15
N THR A 294 8.05 -4.67 0.89
CA THR A 294 7.57 -3.27 0.81
C THR A 294 8.59 -2.28 1.36
N GLU A 295 9.35 -2.67 2.38
CA GLU A 295 10.43 -1.86 2.93
C GLU A 295 11.55 -1.64 1.92
N LYS A 296 12.04 -2.73 1.29
CA LYS A 296 13.05 -2.64 0.23
C LYS A 296 12.60 -1.68 -0.87
N PHE A 297 11.36 -1.79 -1.32
CA PHE A 297 10.78 -0.98 -2.39
C PHE A 297 10.66 0.51 -1.98
N HIS A 298 10.28 0.78 -0.73
CA HIS A 298 10.15 2.15 -0.22
C HIS A 298 11.51 2.80 0.10
N ARG A 299 12.48 2.02 0.58
CA ARG A 299 13.84 2.48 0.90
C ARG A 299 14.74 2.60 -0.34
N TYR A 300 14.33 2.05 -1.48
CA TYR A 300 15.14 2.02 -2.69
C TYR A 300 15.46 3.43 -3.23
N THR A 301 16.66 3.55 -3.79
CA THR A 301 17.14 4.71 -4.56
C THR A 301 17.92 4.21 -5.77
N TYR A 302 17.91 4.99 -6.85
CA TYR A 302 18.71 4.76 -8.04
C TYR A 302 19.64 5.96 -8.24
N ASN A 303 20.96 5.73 -8.28
CA ASN A 303 21.97 6.80 -8.38
C ASN A 303 21.80 7.92 -7.34
N ASN A 304 21.46 7.57 -6.09
CA ASN A 304 21.16 8.50 -4.99
C ASN A 304 19.96 9.43 -5.26
N VAL A 305 19.09 9.08 -6.20
CA VAL A 305 17.81 9.74 -6.47
C VAL A 305 16.67 8.82 -6.03
N ASN A 306 15.57 9.41 -5.58
CA ASN A 306 14.35 8.69 -5.23
C ASN A 306 13.91 7.80 -6.40
N SER A 307 13.76 6.51 -6.12
CA SER A 307 13.34 5.50 -7.08
C SER A 307 12.57 4.38 -6.36
N GLY A 308 11.93 3.46 -7.08
CA GLY A 308 11.04 2.48 -6.46
C GLY A 308 9.64 3.08 -6.25
N ALA A 309 9.09 2.93 -5.04
CA ALA A 309 7.70 3.28 -4.76
C ALA A 309 7.54 4.65 -4.11
N LEU A 310 6.40 5.30 -4.37
CA LEU A 310 5.89 6.47 -3.66
C LEU A 310 5.32 6.09 -2.29
N GLY A 311 4.52 5.04 -2.28
CA GLY A 311 3.81 4.48 -1.12
C GLY A 311 3.33 3.08 -1.48
N LEU A 312 3.08 2.25 -0.47
CA LEU A 312 2.72 0.86 -0.67
C LEU A 312 1.61 0.42 0.28
N LEU A 313 0.81 -0.52 -0.19
CA LEU A 313 -0.12 -1.30 0.63
C LEU A 313 0.30 -2.78 0.53
N GLY A 314 0.55 -3.43 1.66
CA GLY A 314 0.98 -4.83 1.71
C GLY A 314 0.63 -5.50 3.03
N ALA A 315 0.42 -6.81 2.97
CA ALA A 315 0.00 -7.59 4.14
C ALA A 315 1.19 -7.90 5.06
N SER A 316 1.03 -7.68 6.36
CA SER A 316 2.03 -8.06 7.36
C SER A 316 2.13 -9.57 7.57
N GLU A 317 1.10 -10.33 7.19
CA GLU A 317 1.05 -11.78 7.35
C GLU A 317 0.51 -12.50 6.11
N VAL A 318 0.42 -13.83 6.22
CA VAL A 318 -0.35 -14.66 5.29
C VAL A 318 -1.76 -14.08 5.16
N SER A 319 -2.18 -13.86 3.91
CA SER A 319 -3.48 -13.29 3.57
C SER A 319 -4.16 -14.15 2.52
N TYR A 320 -5.49 -14.11 2.49
CA TYR A 320 -6.27 -15.12 1.78
C TYR A 320 -6.91 -14.56 0.51
N SER A 321 -6.95 -15.37 -0.54
CA SER A 321 -7.82 -15.12 -1.70
C SER A 321 -9.27 -14.90 -1.24
N PHE A 322 -10.06 -14.30 -2.11
CA PHE A 322 -11.43 -13.86 -1.90
C PHE A 322 -11.50 -12.64 -0.98
N VAL A 323 -10.97 -12.72 0.24
CA VAL A 323 -10.94 -11.60 1.19
C VAL A 323 -10.03 -10.47 0.67
N ASN A 324 -8.82 -10.80 0.23
CA ASN A 324 -7.92 -9.83 -0.39
C ASN A 324 -8.51 -9.22 -1.67
N ASP A 325 -9.28 -10.01 -2.42
CA ASP A 325 -9.83 -9.58 -3.71
C ASP A 325 -10.97 -8.58 -3.47
N THR A 326 -11.85 -8.86 -2.51
CA THR A 326 -12.86 -7.89 -2.05
C THR A 326 -12.26 -6.68 -1.36
N TYR A 327 -11.16 -6.86 -0.63
CA TYR A 327 -10.43 -5.76 0.01
C TYR A 327 -9.85 -4.81 -1.04
N VAL A 328 -9.20 -5.33 -2.09
CA VAL A 328 -8.73 -4.53 -3.23
C VAL A 328 -9.89 -3.74 -3.81
N TRP A 329 -11.02 -4.38 -4.11
CA TRP A 329 -12.16 -3.69 -4.69
C TRP A 329 -12.72 -2.59 -3.80
N GLY A 330 -12.82 -2.82 -2.48
CA GLY A 330 -13.25 -1.79 -1.53
C GLY A 330 -12.26 -0.62 -1.41
N VAL A 331 -10.94 -0.90 -1.48
CA VAL A 331 -9.93 0.17 -1.49
C VAL A 331 -10.00 1.00 -2.78
N PHE A 332 -10.20 0.35 -3.92
CA PHE A 332 -10.39 1.04 -5.19
C PHE A 332 -11.69 1.86 -5.20
N ASP A 333 -12.77 1.34 -4.64
CA ASP A 333 -14.04 2.08 -4.48
C ASP A 333 -13.91 3.30 -3.57
N ASN A 334 -13.15 3.18 -2.47
CA ASN A 334 -12.85 4.33 -1.62
C ASN A 334 -12.02 5.41 -2.34
N MET A 335 -11.08 5.01 -3.21
CA MET A 335 -10.27 5.95 -3.99
C MET A 335 -11.01 6.53 -5.20
N TRP A 336 -11.90 5.73 -5.79
CA TRP A 336 -12.71 6.04 -6.95
C TRP A 336 -14.14 5.60 -6.68
N PRO A 337 -14.99 6.48 -6.14
CA PRO A 337 -16.39 6.14 -5.79
C PRO A 337 -17.28 5.73 -6.98
N ASP A 338 -16.76 5.79 -8.20
CA ASP A 338 -17.41 5.28 -9.42
C ASP A 338 -16.91 3.86 -9.81
N PHE A 339 -16.09 3.22 -8.97
CA PHE A 339 -15.58 1.86 -9.21
C PHE A 339 -16.67 0.80 -8.98
N MET A 340 -17.36 0.84 -7.82
CA MET A 340 -18.50 -0.01 -7.48
C MET A 340 -19.74 0.84 -7.10
N PRO A 341 -20.37 1.52 -8.08
CA PRO A 341 -21.41 2.53 -7.85
C PRO A 341 -22.77 1.98 -7.42
#